data_AF-M6CZZ2-F1
#
_entry.id   AF-M6CZZ2-F1
#
_cell.length_a   1.000
_cell.length_b   1.000
_cell.length_c   1.000
_cell.angle_alpha   90.00
_cell.angle_beta   90.00
_cell.angle_gamma   90.00
#
_symmetry.space_group_name_H-M   'P 1'
#
loop_
_entity.id
_entity.type
_entity.pdbx_description
1 polymer ?
#
loop_
_entity_poly.entity_id
_entity_poly.type
_entity_poly.pdbx_seq_one_letter_code
_entity_poly.pdbx_strand_id
1 'polypeptide(L)'
;MHKLFMNFEVKKRGLRIALFFTIVSLICFLMENTILQFTFLGLGLVSFVFTLVLPEVFYSFTNRVLEWTLTFLSAILKVGLLFFYLIFWKPIGLGIDLFRGGKSS
;
A
#
# COMPACT_ATOMS: atom_id res chain seq x y z
N MET A 1 26.72 -10.55 20.81
CA MET A 1 25.29 -10.89 21.07
C MET A 1 24.28 -9.99 20.35
N HIS A 2 24.58 -8.73 20.04
CA HIS A 2 23.64 -7.81 19.37
C HIS A 2 23.18 -8.27 17.96
N LYS A 3 24.07 -8.87 17.17
CA LYS A 3 23.76 -9.40 15.83
C LYS A 3 22.76 -10.56 15.86
N LEU A 4 22.83 -11.43 16.88
CA LEU A 4 21.89 -12.55 17.04
C LEU A 4 20.48 -12.05 17.41
N PHE A 5 20.39 -11.07 18.31
CA PHE A 5 19.12 -10.47 18.70
C PHE A 5 18.42 -9.75 17.54
N MET A 6 19.16 -8.94 16.78
CA MET A 6 18.66 -8.30 15.55
C MET A 6 18.16 -9.35 14.55
N ASN A 7 18.89 -10.45 14.38
CA ASN A 7 18.50 -11.52 13.46
C ASN A 7 17.19 -12.21 13.91
N PHE A 8 17.01 -12.47 15.21
CA PHE A 8 15.74 -12.98 15.75
C PHE A 8 14.57 -12.01 15.59
N GLU A 9 14.80 -10.71 15.80
CA GLU A 9 13.77 -9.69 15.68
C GLU A 9 13.31 -9.50 14.23
N VAL A 10 14.26 -9.51 13.29
CA VAL A 10 13.97 -9.46 11.84
C VAL A 10 13.23 -10.73 11.39
N LYS A 11 13.65 -11.91 11.87
CA LYS A 11 12.99 -13.19 11.58
C LYS A 11 11.56 -13.25 12.13
N LYS A 12 11.32 -12.70 13.33
CA LYS A 12 9.97 -12.59 13.93
C LYS A 12 9.06 -11.65 13.15
N ARG A 13 9.61 -10.60 12.52
CA ARG A 13 8.83 -9.66 11.69
C ARG A 13 8.54 -10.23 10.30
N GLY A 14 9.49 -10.91 9.66
CA GLY A 14 9.24 -11.61 8.40
C GLY A 14 8.23 -12.77 8.55
N LEU A 15 8.24 -13.46 9.69
CA LEU A 15 7.21 -14.45 10.02
C LEU A 15 5.81 -13.83 10.10
N ARG A 16 5.68 -12.61 10.66
CA ARG A 16 4.40 -11.89 10.69
C ARG A 16 3.89 -11.53 9.29
N ILE A 17 4.79 -11.19 8.37
CA ILE A 17 4.44 -10.89 6.98
C ILE A 17 3.97 -12.16 6.27
N ALA A 18 4.66 -13.29 6.47
CA ALA A 18 4.22 -14.57 5.92
C ALA A 18 2.82 -14.95 6.43
N LEU A 19 2.59 -14.86 7.75
CA LEU A 19 1.28 -15.12 8.36
C LEU A 19 0.19 -14.20 7.82
N PHE A 20 0.50 -12.93 7.56
CA PHE A 20 -0.44 -12.00 6.95
C PHE A 20 -0.88 -12.46 5.56
N PHE A 21 0.05 -12.89 4.71
CA PHE A 21 -0.28 -13.46 3.40
C PHE A 21 -1.11 -14.73 3.49
N THR A 22 -0.87 -15.58 4.50
CA THR A 22 -1.69 -16.78 4.73
C THR A 22 -3.12 -16.43 5.14
N ILE A 23 -3.31 -15.41 5.98
CA ILE A 23 -4.65 -14.92 6.38
C ILE A 23 -5.38 -14.32 5.18
N VAL A 24 -4.71 -13.48 4.38
CA VAL A 24 -5.29 -12.91 3.14
C VAL A 24 -5.66 -14.01 2.16
N SER A 25 -4.80 -15.03 2.00
CA SER A 25 -5.11 -16.20 1.19
C SER A 25 -6.35 -16.96 1.71
N LEU A 26 -6.53 -17.06 3.03
CA LEU A 26 -7.70 -17.71 3.64
C LEU A 26 -8.99 -16.90 3.38
N ILE A 27 -8.91 -15.58 3.40
CA ILE A 27 -10.03 -14.70 3.06
C ILE A 27 -10.38 -14.83 1.57
N CYS A 28 -9.38 -14.92 0.68
CA CYS A 28 -9.61 -15.18 -0.75
C CYS A 28 -10.24 -16.55 -1.00
N PHE A 29 -9.89 -17.56 -0.21
CA PHE A 29 -10.55 -18.87 -0.24
C PHE A 29 -12.03 -18.76 0.14
N LEU A 30 -12.35 -17.95 1.16
CA LEU A 30 -13.74 -17.70 1.58
C LEU A 30 -14.56 -16.98 0.49
N MET A 31 -13.92 -16.15 -0.34
CA MET A 31 -14.53 -15.48 -1.50
C MET A 31 -14.55 -16.35 -2.77
N GLU A 32 -14.27 -17.65 -2.66
CA GLU A 32 -14.20 -18.63 -3.76
C GLU A 32 -13.26 -18.22 -4.92
N ASN A 33 -12.35 -17.27 -4.68
CA ASN A 33 -11.45 -16.77 -5.70
C ASN A 33 -10.14 -17.54 -5.68
N THR A 34 -10.18 -18.72 -6.30
CA THR A 34 -9.10 -19.73 -6.30
C THR A 34 -7.81 -19.22 -6.94
N ILE A 35 -7.90 -18.37 -7.96
CA ILE A 35 -6.72 -17.78 -8.64
C ILE A 35 -5.99 -16.83 -7.69
N LEU A 36 -6.73 -15.95 -7.02
CA LEU A 36 -6.17 -15.01 -6.05
C LEU A 36 -5.62 -15.73 -4.82
N GLN A 37 -6.34 -16.75 -4.33
CA GLN A 37 -5.87 -17.59 -3.24
C GLN A 37 -4.49 -18.21 -3.56
N PHE A 38 -4.35 -18.87 -4.72
CA PHE A 38 -3.09 -19.53 -5.08
C PHE A 38 -1.95 -18.52 -5.23
N THR A 39 -2.25 -17.35 -5.79
CA THR A 39 -1.28 -16.27 -5.95
C THR A 39 -0.79 -15.75 -4.59
N PHE A 40 -1.70 -15.43 -3.65
CA PHE A 40 -1.34 -14.94 -2.32
C PHE A 40 -0.65 -16.01 -1.47
N LEU A 41 -1.05 -17.27 -1.59
CA LEU A 41 -0.41 -18.38 -0.89
C LEU A 41 1.03 -18.61 -1.38
N GLY A 42 1.23 -18.57 -2.70
CA GLY A 42 2.57 -18.61 -3.30
C GLY A 42 3.45 -17.45 -2.85
N LEU A 43 2.89 -16.24 -2.81
CA LEU A 43 3.60 -15.03 -2.36
C LEU A 43 3.96 -15.09 -0.87
N GLY A 44 3.08 -15.66 -0.05
CA GLY A 44 3.35 -15.96 1.37
C GLY A 44 4.47 -16.98 1.57
N LEU A 45 4.48 -18.06 0.77
CA LEU A 45 5.53 -19.08 0.79
C LEU A 45 6.89 -18.51 0.38
N VAL A 46 6.95 -17.74 -0.71
CA VAL A 46 8.19 -17.10 -1.16
C VAL A 46 8.69 -16.11 -0.10
N SER A 47 7.81 -15.31 0.49
CA SER A 47 8.16 -14.39 1.58
C SER A 47 8.67 -15.12 2.82
N PHE A 48 8.11 -16.29 3.14
CA PHE A 48 8.56 -17.13 4.24
C PHE A 48 9.96 -17.71 3.99
N VAL A 49 10.19 -18.28 2.81
CA VAL A 49 11.50 -18.83 2.43
C VAL A 49 12.56 -17.74 2.42
N PHE A 50 12.27 -16.57 1.83
CA PHE A 50 13.22 -15.45 1.81
C PHE A 50 13.54 -14.93 3.22
N THR A 51 12.55 -14.89 4.12
CA THR A 51 12.77 -14.53 5.53
C THR A 51 13.70 -15.51 6.24
N LEU A 52 13.65 -16.81 5.89
CA LEU A 52 14.50 -17.83 6.49
C LEU A 52 15.94 -17.83 5.95
N VAL A 53 16.11 -17.57 4.66
CA VAL A 53 17.43 -17.67 4.00
C VAL A 53 18.23 -16.37 4.14
N LEU A 54 17.63 -15.20 3.89
CA LEU A 54 18.32 -13.89 4.00
C LEU A 54 17.43 -12.82 4.66
N PRO A 55 17.33 -12.83 6.00
CA PRO A 55 16.49 -11.89 6.74
C PRO A 55 16.91 -10.42 6.53
N GLU A 56 18.20 -10.12 6.45
CA GLU A 56 18.71 -8.75 6.29
C GLU A 56 18.40 -8.17 4.89
N VAL A 57 18.54 -8.98 3.84
CA VAL A 57 18.23 -8.55 2.47
C VAL A 57 16.72 -8.37 2.30
N PHE A 58 15.92 -9.26 2.86
CA PHE A 58 14.47 -9.15 2.85
C PHE A 58 14.00 -7.90 3.61
N TYR A 59 14.67 -7.53 4.71
CA TYR A 59 14.40 -6.29 5.45
C TYR A 59 14.65 -5.04 4.60
N SER A 60 15.83 -4.93 3.99
CA SER A 60 16.16 -3.78 3.13
C SER A 60 15.21 -3.68 1.93
N PHE A 61 14.88 -4.82 1.32
CA PHE A 61 13.93 -4.89 0.22
C PHE A 61 12.53 -4.45 0.64
N THR A 62 12.00 -5.00 1.74
CA THR A 62 10.66 -4.64 2.24
C THR A 62 10.59 -3.16 2.60
N ASN A 63 11.62 -2.61 3.24
CA ASN A 63 11.66 -1.19 3.59
C ASN A 63 11.67 -0.30 2.34
N ARG A 64 12.45 -0.68 1.32
CA ARG A 64 12.51 0.05 0.05
C ARG A 64 11.20 -0.03 -0.74
N VAL A 65 10.55 -1.20 -0.75
CA VAL A 65 9.24 -1.38 -1.38
C VAL A 65 8.17 -0.58 -0.64
N LEU A 66 8.22 -0.54 0.70
CA LEU A 66 7.30 0.25 1.51
C LEU A 66 7.47 1.74 1.24
N GLU A 67 8.71 2.25 1.24
CA GLU A 67 9.03 3.64 0.91
C GLU A 67 8.57 4.03 -0.50
N TRP A 68 8.79 3.14 -1.48
CA TRP A 68 8.30 3.31 -2.83
C TRP A 68 6.77 3.36 -2.88
N THR A 69 6.09 2.44 -2.19
CA THR A 69 4.61 2.39 -2.13
C THR A 69 4.03 3.64 -1.49
N LEU A 70 4.62 4.12 -0.38
CA LEU A 70 4.22 5.36 0.29
C LEU A 70 4.39 6.58 -0.62
N THR A 71 5.51 6.65 -1.35
CA THR A 71 5.76 7.74 -2.29
C THR A 71 4.75 7.70 -3.43
N PHE A 72 4.46 6.51 -3.98
CA PHE A 72 3.49 6.34 -5.05
C PHE A 72 2.07 6.68 -4.59
N LEU A 73 1.67 6.21 -3.41
CA LEU A 73 0.38 6.54 -2.81
C LEU A 73 0.26 8.04 -2.52
N SER A 74 1.32 8.67 -2.00
CA SER A 74 1.37 10.12 -1.78
C SER A 74 1.20 10.90 -3.08
N ALA A 75 1.88 10.46 -4.16
CA ALA A 75 1.73 11.06 -5.48
C ALA A 75 0.29 10.91 -6.00
N ILE A 76 -0.30 9.72 -5.91
CA ILE A 76 -1.70 9.49 -6.30
C ILE A 76 -2.64 10.37 -5.49
N LEU A 77 -2.47 10.43 -4.17
CA LEU A 77 -3.32 11.23 -3.29
C LEU A 77 -3.21 12.71 -3.63
N LYS A 78 -2.01 13.21 -3.91
CA LYS A 78 -1.76 14.59 -4.32
C LYS A 78 -2.41 14.90 -5.68
N VAL A 79 -2.26 14.00 -6.65
CA VAL A 79 -2.90 14.13 -7.97
C VAL A 79 -4.42 14.05 -7.84
N GLY A 80 -4.95 13.12 -7.06
CA GLY A 80 -6.38 12.96 -6.80
C GLY A 80 -6.98 14.18 -6.10
N LEU A 81 -6.28 14.75 -5.11
CA LEU A 81 -6.68 15.98 -4.44
C LEU A 81 -6.71 17.16 -5.42
N LEU A 82 -5.72 17.25 -6.30
CA LEU A 82 -5.63 18.31 -7.32
C LEU A 82 -6.76 18.17 -8.36
N PHE A 83 -7.08 16.93 -8.75
CA PHE A 83 -8.19 16.62 -9.65
C PHE A 83 -9.54 16.98 -9.00
N PHE A 84 -9.73 16.63 -7.72
CA PHE A 84 -10.90 17.01 -6.95
C PHE A 84 -11.04 18.53 -6.82
N TYR A 85 -9.94 19.23 -6.56
CA TYR A 85 -9.91 20.69 -6.50
C TYR A 85 -10.31 21.32 -7.85
N LEU A 86 -9.78 20.83 -8.97
CA LEU A 86 -10.16 21.33 -10.29
C LEU A 86 -11.64 21.08 -10.63
N ILE A 87 -12.17 19.92 -10.24
CA ILE A 87 -13.56 19.54 -10.52
C ILE A 87 -14.56 20.28 -9.63
N PHE A 88 -14.27 20.50 -8.35
CA PHE A 88 -15.22 21.15 -7.45
C PHE A 88 -14.98 22.66 -7.35
N TRP A 89 -13.74 23.10 -7.15
CA TRP A 89 -13.45 24.51 -6.89
C TRP A 89 -13.62 25.40 -8.12
N LYS A 90 -13.23 24.91 -9.30
CA LYS A 90 -13.30 25.68 -10.56
C LYS A 90 -14.74 26.00 -11.00
N PRO A 91 -15.71 25.06 -11.00
CA PRO A 91 -17.10 25.40 -11.33
C PRO A 91 -17.82 26.14 -10.20
N ILE A 92 -17.46 25.94 -8.93
CA ILE A 92 -18.05 26.73 -7.83
C ILE A 92 -17.62 28.20 -7.95
N GLY A 93 -16.35 28.48 -8.22
CA GLY A 93 -15.87 29.85 -8.47
C GLY A 93 -16.55 30.49 -9.68
N LEU A 94 -16.66 29.75 -10.79
CA LEU A 94 -17.38 30.22 -11.98
C LEU A 94 -18.87 30.46 -11.72
N GLY A 95 -19.54 29.60 -10.95
CA GLY A 95 -20.94 29.77 -10.57
C GLY A 95 -21.17 31.01 -9.69
N ILE A 96 -20.26 31.27 -8.75
CA ILE A 96 -20.31 32.46 -7.89
C ILE A 96 -20.05 33.73 -8.72
N ASP A 97 -19.10 33.73 -9.66
CA ASP A 97 -18.84 34.88 -10.53
C ASP A 97 -20.00 35.13 -11.52
N LEU A 98 -20.63 34.09 -12.07
CA LEU A 98 -21.81 34.23 -12.92
C LEU A 98 -23.00 34.84 -12.15
N PHE A 99 -23.18 34.46 -10.88
CA PHE A 99 -24.21 35.04 -10.01
C PHE A 99 -23.84 36.44 -9.49
N ARG A 100 -22.55 36.80 -9.42
CA ARG A 100 -22.09 38.13 -8.99
C ARG A 100 -21.99 39.14 -10.13
N GLY A 101 -21.93 38.70 -11.39
CA GLY A 101 -21.94 39.55 -12.59
C GLY A 101 -23.32 40.10 -13.01
N GLY A 102 -24.41 39.64 -12.40
CA GLY A 102 -25.78 40.09 -12.73
C GLY A 102 -26.26 41.33 -11.98
N LYS A 103 -25.38 42.06 -11.28
CA LYS A 103 -25.76 43.19 -10.40
C LYS A 103 -24.93 44.44 -10.68
N SER A 104 -24.87 44.87 -11.95
CA SER A 104 -24.50 46.24 -12.33
C SER A 104 -24.70 46.44 -13.84
N SER A 105 -25.95 46.71 -14.25
CA SER A 105 -26.36 47.84 -15.10
C SER A 105 -27.75 47.59 -15.69
#